data_AF-Q2IFE0-F1
#
_entry.id   AF-Q2IFE0-F1
#
_cell.length_a   1.000
_cell.length_b   1.000
_cell.length_c   1.000
_cell.angle_alpha   90.00
_cell.angle_beta   90.00
_cell.angle_gamma   90.00
#
_symmetry.space_group_name_H-M   'P 1'
#
loop_
_entity.id
_entity.type
_entity.pdbx_description
1 polymer ?
#
loop_
_entity_poly.entity_id
_entity_poly.type
_entity_poly.pdbx_seq_one_letter_code
_entity_poly.pdbx_strand_id
1 'polypeptide(L)'
;MARVARWFLAVETVAFLGAAGVHAGVLWRGHEHARAATAETVIGVVLGLALLAAAARPRWSRRAAIGAQAFALLGTAVGLFTIAIGVGPRTAPDLAFHVAIVATLVVGLLRLARPTAGLREATP
;
A
#
# COMPACT_ATOMS: atom_id res chain seq x y z
N MET A 1 -3.85 -17.61 2.80
CA MET A 1 -3.11 -16.38 3.17
C MET A 1 -2.19 -15.86 2.06
N ALA A 2 -1.36 -16.69 1.42
CA ALA A 2 -0.44 -16.20 0.37
C ALA A 2 -1.14 -15.50 -0.82
N ARG A 3 -2.24 -16.05 -1.36
CA ARG A 3 -3.02 -15.40 -2.41
C ARG A 3 -3.57 -14.02 -2.00
N VAL A 4 -4.15 -13.93 -0.81
CA VAL A 4 -4.68 -12.67 -0.25
C VAL A 4 -3.56 -11.64 -0.10
N ALA A 5 -2.42 -12.04 0.49
CA ALA A 5 -1.25 -11.18 0.64
C ALA A 5 -0.75 -10.63 -0.72
N ARG A 6 -0.61 -11.51 -1.71
CA ARG A 6 -0.17 -11.11 -3.06
C ARG A 6 -1.16 -10.19 -3.75
N TRP A 7 -2.47 -10.42 -3.56
CA TRP A 7 -3.50 -9.58 -4.15
C TRP A 7 -3.44 -8.14 -3.62
N PHE A 8 -3.39 -7.97 -2.29
CA PHE A 8 -3.24 -6.63 -1.69
C PHE A 8 -1.96 -5.94 -2.15
N LEU A 9 -0.82 -6.64 -2.04
CA LEU A 9 0.46 -6.11 -2.49
C LEU A 9 0.44 -5.68 -3.96
N ALA A 10 -0.18 -6.45 -4.85
CA ALA A 10 -0.28 -6.10 -6.27
C ALA A 10 -1.14 -4.86 -6.49
N VAL A 11 -2.34 -4.81 -5.90
CA VAL A 11 -3.25 -3.66 -6.02
C VAL A 11 -2.58 -2.38 -5.50
N GLU A 12 -1.96 -2.44 -4.33
CA GLU A 12 -1.32 -1.28 -3.69
C GLU A 12 -0.08 -0.84 -4.44
N THR A 13 0.73 -1.79 -4.95
CA THR A 13 1.89 -1.46 -5.79
C THR A 13 1.46 -0.69 -7.03
N VAL A 14 0.43 -1.18 -7.74
CA VAL A 14 -0.09 -0.51 -8.93
C VAL A 14 -0.66 0.86 -8.58
N ALA A 15 -1.39 0.97 -7.47
CA ALA A 15 -1.97 2.23 -7.02
C ALA A 15 -0.88 3.30 -6.74
N PHE A 16 0.14 2.97 -5.94
CA PHE A 16 1.21 3.91 -5.61
C PHE A 16 2.09 4.26 -6.81
N LEU A 17 2.44 3.29 -7.66
CA LEU A 17 3.23 3.60 -8.87
C LEU A 17 2.41 4.40 -9.89
N GLY A 18 1.09 4.18 -9.96
CA GLY A 18 0.17 4.99 -10.74
C GLY A 18 0.11 6.43 -10.23
N ALA A 19 -0.08 6.63 -8.93
CA ALA A 19 -0.06 7.97 -8.32
C ALA A 19 1.29 8.66 -8.56
N ALA A 20 2.40 7.94 -8.40
CA ALA A 20 3.72 8.47 -8.67
C ALA A 20 3.86 8.91 -10.14
N GLY A 21 3.30 8.16 -11.08
CA GLY A 21 3.25 8.51 -12.49
C GLY A 21 2.40 9.75 -12.78
N VAL A 22 1.32 9.97 -12.04
CA VAL A 22 0.53 11.23 -12.09
C VAL A 22 1.37 12.39 -11.59
N HIS A 23 1.98 12.28 -10.41
CA HIS A 23 2.79 13.35 -9.83
C HIS A 23 4.13 13.58 -10.53
N ALA A 24 4.61 12.62 -11.32
CA ALA A 24 5.73 12.80 -12.23
C ALA A 24 5.33 13.48 -13.56
N GLY A 25 4.03 13.71 -13.80
CA GLY A 25 3.52 14.28 -15.05
C GLY A 25 3.53 13.30 -16.23
N VAL A 26 3.74 12.01 -15.96
CA VAL A 26 3.80 10.94 -16.97
C VAL A 26 2.40 10.48 -17.36
N LEU A 27 1.51 10.29 -16.38
CA LEU A 27 0.15 9.77 -16.61
C LEU A 27 -0.91 10.87 -16.72
N TRP A 28 -0.72 11.98 -16.02
CA TRP A 28 -1.63 13.13 -16.07
C TRP A 28 -0.88 14.42 -15.77
N ARG A 29 -0.83 15.31 -16.76
CA ARG A 29 -0.18 16.62 -16.64
C ARG A 29 -1.02 17.63 -15.84
N GLY A 30 -0.35 18.59 -15.22
CA GLY A 30 -0.98 19.62 -14.38
C GLY A 30 -1.17 19.20 -12.91
N HIS A 31 -0.72 18.01 -12.54
CA HIS A 31 -0.74 17.46 -11.19
C HIS A 31 0.67 17.14 -10.65
N GLU A 32 1.70 17.72 -11.25
CA GLU A 32 3.09 17.40 -10.94
C GLU A 32 3.46 17.83 -9.51
N HIS A 33 4.07 16.91 -8.76
CA HIS A 33 4.57 17.20 -7.41
C HIS A 33 5.74 16.28 -7.07
N ALA A 34 6.97 16.74 -7.32
CA ALA A 34 8.18 15.91 -7.25
C ALA A 34 8.38 15.17 -5.91
N ARG A 35 8.01 15.81 -4.79
CA ARG A 35 8.10 15.20 -3.46
C ARG A 35 7.11 14.05 -3.28
N ALA A 36 5.88 14.21 -3.76
CA ALA A 36 4.85 13.15 -3.73
C ALA A 36 5.27 12.01 -4.66
N ALA A 37 5.68 12.33 -5.89
CA ALA A 37 6.18 11.34 -6.85
C ALA A 37 7.31 10.48 -6.25
N THR A 38 8.25 11.11 -5.55
CA THR A 38 9.35 10.40 -4.87
C THR A 38 8.83 9.49 -3.76
N ALA A 39 8.02 10.03 -2.85
CA ALA A 39 7.50 9.28 -1.71
C ALA A 39 6.67 8.07 -2.16
N GLU A 40 5.76 8.27 -3.10
CA GLU A 40 4.90 7.22 -3.63
C GLU A 40 5.68 6.18 -4.43
N THR A 41 6.71 6.59 -5.19
CA THR A 41 7.62 5.63 -5.85
C THR A 41 8.31 4.74 -4.84
N VAL A 42 8.85 5.32 -3.75
CA VAL A 42 9.50 4.54 -2.69
C VAL A 42 8.52 3.53 -2.08
N ILE A 43 7.30 3.96 -1.76
CA ILE A 43 6.26 3.07 -1.22
C ILE A 43 5.90 1.97 -2.23
N GLY A 44 5.64 2.33 -3.48
CA GLY A 44 5.29 1.40 -4.56
C GLY A 44 6.40 0.36 -4.80
N VAL A 45 7.66 0.76 -4.78
CA VAL A 45 8.82 -0.15 -4.91
C VAL A 45 8.89 -1.11 -3.72
N VAL A 46 8.72 -0.62 -2.48
CA VAL A 46 8.74 -1.50 -1.29
C VAL A 46 7.62 -2.54 -1.35
N LEU A 47 6.41 -2.15 -1.73
CA LEU A 47 5.28 -3.07 -1.93
C LEU A 47 5.56 -4.07 -3.06
N GLY A 48 6.12 -3.61 -4.18
CA GLY A 48 6.49 -4.45 -5.32
C GLY A 48 7.56 -5.48 -4.96
N LEU A 49 8.60 -5.09 -4.22
CA LEU A 49 9.62 -6.00 -3.73
C LEU A 49 9.02 -7.03 -2.76
N ALA A 50 8.10 -6.63 -1.89
CA ALA A 50 7.38 -7.56 -1.03
C ALA A 50 6.49 -8.52 -1.82
N LEU A 51 5.87 -8.06 -2.91
CA LEU A 51 5.10 -8.92 -3.83
C LEU A 51 6.00 -9.98 -4.47
N LEU A 52 7.16 -9.58 -4.98
CA LEU A 52 8.14 -10.50 -5.57
C LEU A 52 8.65 -11.51 -4.53
N ALA A 53 8.98 -11.06 -3.33
CA ALA A 53 9.39 -11.94 -2.23
C ALA A 53 8.27 -12.92 -1.84
N ALA A 54 7.03 -12.45 -1.76
CA ALA A 54 5.85 -13.26 -1.48
C ALA A 54 5.57 -14.27 -2.61
N ALA A 55 5.86 -13.93 -3.86
CA ALA A 55 5.75 -14.82 -5.02
C ALA A 55 6.80 -15.93 -4.95
N ALA A 56 8.07 -15.57 -4.73
CA ALA A 56 9.21 -16.50 -4.68
C ALA A 56 9.19 -17.43 -3.47
N ARG A 57 8.71 -16.95 -2.30
CA ARG A 57 8.69 -17.73 -1.05
C ARG A 57 7.33 -17.63 -0.35
N PRO A 58 6.36 -18.51 -0.70
CA PRO A 58 5.00 -18.48 -0.14
C PRO A 58 4.93 -18.49 1.40
N ARG A 59 5.89 -19.18 2.04
CA ARG A 59 6.04 -19.22 3.50
C ARG A 59 6.24 -17.85 4.16
N TRP A 60 6.77 -16.87 3.42
CA TRP A 60 7.06 -15.53 3.93
C TRP A 60 6.02 -14.50 3.52
N SER A 61 5.07 -14.86 2.65
CA SER A 61 4.11 -13.91 2.06
C SER A 61 3.37 -13.08 3.10
N ARG A 62 2.93 -13.70 4.20
CA ARG A 62 2.20 -12.99 5.25
C ARG A 62 3.08 -11.94 5.96
N ARG A 63 4.30 -12.31 6.33
CA ARG A 63 5.22 -11.41 7.04
C ARG A 63 5.68 -10.26 6.14
N ALA A 64 6.04 -10.58 4.89
CA ALA A 64 6.43 -9.58 3.90
C ALA A 64 5.29 -8.59 3.61
N ALA A 65 4.06 -9.10 3.42
CA ALA A 65 2.90 -8.24 3.18
C ALA A 65 2.57 -7.33 4.36
N ILE A 66 2.52 -7.86 5.59
CA ILE A 66 2.27 -7.03 6.79
C ILE A 66 3.32 -5.93 6.92
N GLY A 67 4.61 -6.27 6.77
CA GLY A 67 5.69 -5.29 6.88
C GLY A 67 5.59 -4.18 5.82
N ALA A 68 5.39 -4.56 4.56
CA ALA A 68 5.29 -3.59 3.46
C ALA A 68 4.03 -2.74 3.53
N GLN A 69 2.88 -3.31 3.91
CA GLN A 69 1.64 -2.55 4.09
C GLN A 69 1.72 -1.63 5.30
N ALA A 70 2.36 -2.03 6.39
CA ALA A 70 2.59 -1.15 7.54
C ALA A 70 3.51 0.02 7.17
N PHE A 71 4.58 -0.24 6.42
CA PHE A 71 5.46 0.79 5.87
C PHE A 71 4.69 1.77 4.98
N ALA A 72 3.89 1.24 4.03
CA ALA A 72 3.06 2.04 3.15
C ALA A 72 2.06 2.89 3.93
N LEU A 73 1.36 2.32 4.91
CA LEU A 73 0.41 3.05 5.75
C LEU A 73 1.07 4.18 6.53
N LEU A 74 2.25 3.95 7.11
CA LEU A 74 3.02 4.99 7.78
C LEU A 74 3.44 6.09 6.80
N GLY A 75 3.94 5.72 5.61
CA GLY A 75 4.29 6.67 4.55
C GLY A 75 3.11 7.51 4.10
N THR A 76 1.94 6.89 3.89
CA THR A 76 0.70 7.61 3.56
C THR A 76 0.24 8.50 4.69
N ALA A 77 0.37 8.08 5.95
CA ALA A 77 0.01 8.92 7.09
C ALA A 77 0.90 10.17 7.17
N VAL A 78 2.21 10.03 6.90
CA VAL A 78 3.13 11.17 6.78
C VAL A 78 2.70 12.07 5.60
N GLY A 79 2.36 11.49 4.45
CA GLY A 79 1.82 12.22 3.30
C GLY A 79 0.57 13.04 3.66
N LEU A 80 -0.43 12.39 4.25
CA LEU A 80 -1.65 13.05 4.73
C LEU A 80 -1.37 14.15 5.75
N PHE A 81 -0.42 13.95 6.67
CA PHE A 81 0.00 15.01 7.59
C PHE A 81 0.57 16.21 6.81
N THR A 82 1.44 15.98 5.83
CA THR A 82 2.01 17.06 5.00
C THR A 82 0.94 17.79 4.19
N ILE A 83 -0.10 17.09 3.72
CA ILE A 83 -1.27 17.68 3.06
C ILE A 83 -2.05 18.56 4.05
N ALA A 84 -2.31 18.06 5.26
CA ALA A 84 -3.07 18.76 6.29
C ALA A 84 -2.41 20.08 6.74
N ILE A 85 -1.08 20.09 6.89
CA ILE A 85 -0.32 21.32 7.20
C ILE A 85 -0.03 22.18 5.96
N GLY A 86 -0.41 21.68 4.79
CA GLY A 86 -0.48 22.46 3.57
C GLY A 86 0.73 22.44 2.63
N VAL A 87 1.64 21.49 2.83
CA VAL A 87 2.82 21.26 1.98
C VAL A 87 2.48 20.37 0.78
N GLY A 88 1.62 19.37 0.97
CA GLY A 88 1.24 18.41 -0.06
C GLY A 88 0.13 18.90 -1.00
N PRO A 89 -0.10 18.19 -2.12
CA PRO A 89 -1.22 18.46 -3.02
C PRO A 89 -2.57 18.38 -2.29
N ARG A 90 -3.50 19.29 -2.61
CA ARG A 90 -4.84 19.36 -1.97
C ARG A 90 -5.98 19.32 -2.98
N THR A 91 -5.78 18.60 -4.08
CA THR A 91 -6.81 18.45 -5.10
C THR A 91 -7.83 17.38 -4.67
N ALA A 92 -9.07 17.49 -5.16
CA ALA A 92 -10.10 16.47 -4.91
C ALA A 92 -9.67 15.04 -5.29
N PRO A 93 -9.07 14.78 -6.48
CA PRO A 93 -8.62 13.42 -6.84
C PRO A 93 -7.50 12.91 -5.92
N ASP A 94 -6.59 13.78 -5.48
CA ASP A 94 -5.50 13.41 -4.56
C ASP A 94 -6.04 12.96 -3.20
N LEU A 95 -6.98 13.72 -2.62
CA LEU A 95 -7.61 13.36 -1.36
C LEU A 95 -8.42 12.05 -1.48
N ALA A 96 -9.17 11.88 -2.57
CA ALA A 96 -9.93 10.67 -2.83
C ALA A 96 -9.01 9.44 -2.93
N PHE A 97 -7.88 9.57 -3.62
CA PHE A 97 -6.86 8.53 -3.71
C PHE A 97 -6.31 8.17 -2.32
N HIS A 98 -5.90 9.16 -1.52
CA HIS A 98 -5.36 8.92 -0.18
C HIS A 98 -6.36 8.23 0.75
N VAL A 99 -7.63 8.64 0.74
CA VAL A 99 -8.69 7.97 1.53
C VAL A 99 -8.86 6.53 1.09
N ALA A 100 -8.95 6.29 -0.23
CA ALA A 100 -9.12 4.94 -0.78
C ALA A 100 -7.94 4.03 -0.41
N ILE A 101 -6.69 4.49 -0.60
CA ILE A 101 -5.51 3.67 -0.35
C ILE A 101 -5.30 3.38 1.15
N VAL A 102 -5.61 4.34 2.04
CA VAL A 102 -5.61 4.09 3.49
C VAL A 102 -6.62 3.00 3.84
N ALA A 103 -7.84 3.07 3.30
CA ALA A 103 -8.85 2.04 3.53
C ALA A 103 -8.38 0.67 3.02
N THR A 104 -7.80 0.59 1.82
CA THR A 104 -7.23 -0.64 1.26
C THR A 104 -6.14 -1.24 2.14
N LEU A 105 -5.16 -0.42 2.57
CA LEU A 105 -4.05 -0.82 3.44
C LEU A 105 -4.56 -1.36 4.78
N VAL A 106 -5.47 -0.64 5.42
CA VAL A 106 -6.09 -1.06 6.70
C VAL A 106 -6.83 -2.38 6.53
N VAL A 107 -7.65 -2.53 5.49
CA VAL A 107 -8.36 -3.78 5.23
C VAL A 107 -7.39 -4.94 5.00
N GLY A 108 -6.32 -4.73 4.23
CA GLY A 108 -5.32 -5.75 3.97
C GLY A 108 -4.58 -6.17 5.25
N LEU A 109 -4.13 -5.21 6.06
CA LEU A 109 -3.54 -5.47 7.37
C LEU A 109 -4.48 -6.25 8.29
N LEU A 110 -5.75 -5.85 8.41
CA LEU A 110 -6.74 -6.54 9.23
C LEU A 110 -7.03 -7.97 8.73
N ARG A 111 -7.03 -8.19 7.42
CA ARG A 111 -7.22 -9.52 6.83
C ARG A 111 -6.02 -10.42 7.10
N LEU A 112 -4.81 -9.89 7.06
CA LEU A 112 -3.58 -10.64 7.31
C LEU A 112 -3.31 -10.84 8.80
N ALA A 113 -3.71 -9.91 9.67
CA ALA A 113 -3.50 -9.98 11.12
C ALA A 113 -4.36 -11.06 11.79
N ARG A 114 -5.54 -11.37 11.23
CA ARG A 114 -6.44 -12.39 11.78
C ARG A 114 -5.74 -13.75 11.92
N PRO A 115 -5.78 -14.38 13.12
CA PRO A 115 -5.38 -15.77 13.28
C PRO A 115 -6.20 -16.66 12.34
N THR A 116 -5.56 -17.66 11.75
CA THR A 116 -6.32 -18.70 11.03
C THR A 116 -7.02 -19.48 12.14
N ALA A 117 -8.35 -19.40 12.22
CA ALA A 117 -9.11 -20.19 13.19
C ALA A 117 -8.84 -21.67 12.90
N GLY A 118 -7.90 -22.25 13.63
CA GLY A 118 -7.58 -23.66 13.56
C GLY A 118 -8.55 -24.41 14.46
N LEU A 119 -9.43 -25.19 13.84
CA LEU A 119 -9.80 -26.57 14.24
C LEU A 119 -9.57 -26.90 15.72
N ARG A 120 -10.31 -26.24 16.62
CA ARG A 120 -10.50 -26.68 18.00
C ARG A 120 -11.82 -27.42 18.08
N GLU A 121 -11.92 -28.55 17.37
CA GLU A 121 -13.05 -29.49 17.48
C GLU A 121 -12.68 -30.78 16.73
N ALA A 122 -11.64 -31.46 17.21
CA ALA A 122 -11.39 -32.88 16.93
C ALA A 122 -10.27 -33.39 17.84
N THR A 123 -10.64 -33.70 19.07
CA THR A 123 -10.01 -34.81 19.79
C THR A 123 -11.14 -35.62 20.43
N PRO A 124 -11.06 -36.95 20.34
CA PRO A 124 -12.20 -37.88 20.29
C PRO A 124 -13.01 -37.97 21.59
#